data_AF-A0AAV7BI15-F1
#
_entry.id   AF-A0AAV7BI15-F1
#
_cell.length_a   1.000
_cell.length_b   1.000
_cell.length_c   1.000
_cell.angle_alpha   90.00
_cell.angle_beta   90.00
_cell.angle_gamma   90.00
#
_symmetry.space_group_name_H-M   'P 1'
#
loop_
_entity.id
_entity.type
_entity.pdbx_description
1 polymer ?
#
loop_
_entity_poly.entity_id
_entity_poly.type
_entity_poly.pdbx_seq_one_letter_code
_entity_poly.pdbx_strand_id
1 'polypeptide(L)'
;STAKTEDVTAHVIQLLYRHNVVFGDYTWTEFDDSFLVKNVNSVAVVDTELKIKDRKPIDLGKCNICVHVFQLNEEGPSAENLEEENEELVAANHWILPAVDFHGLWESLIYDCEIKSNLLDYVTTTLLFSDKNVDSNLIAWNRVVLLHGPPGTGKTSLCKALAQKLSIRLASRYRYGQLIEINSHSLFSKWFSESGKLVTKMFQKIQELIDDKDALVFVLIDEVESLTAARSACRAGTEPSDAIRVVNAVLTQIDQIKRYPNVVILTTSNITEKIDLAFVDRADIKQYIGPPSPSAIFNIYISCIEELMRCQIIYPRQQLLTLRDLEMIGYVENNVSKLSLLLNDISR
;
A
#
# COMPACT_ATOMS: atom_id res chain seq x y z
N SER A 1 14.46 -17.51 -10.04
CA SER A 1 14.37 -17.92 -11.46
C SER A 1 15.16 -16.92 -12.31
N THR A 2 15.74 -17.34 -13.43
CA THR A 2 16.42 -16.45 -14.40
C THR A 2 15.74 -16.45 -15.77
N ALA A 3 14.54 -17.04 -15.85
CA ALA A 3 13.74 -17.03 -17.08
C ALA A 3 13.34 -15.61 -17.46
N LYS A 4 13.21 -15.36 -18.76
CA LYS A 4 12.75 -14.07 -19.27
C LYS A 4 11.28 -13.85 -18.95
N THR A 5 10.90 -12.60 -18.72
CA THR A 5 9.52 -12.24 -18.37
C THR A 5 8.54 -12.56 -19.49
N GLU A 6 8.96 -12.49 -20.75
CA GLU A 6 8.11 -12.84 -21.90
C GLU A 6 7.77 -14.34 -21.92
N ASP A 7 8.76 -15.19 -21.62
CA ASP A 7 8.57 -16.65 -21.58
C ASP A 7 7.62 -17.04 -20.45
N VAL A 8 7.80 -16.45 -19.26
CA VAL A 8 6.89 -16.64 -18.12
C VAL A 8 5.48 -16.18 -18.46
N THR A 9 5.35 -15.00 -19.06
CA THR A 9 4.04 -14.44 -19.46
C THR A 9 3.32 -15.36 -20.44
N ALA A 10 4.02 -15.93 -21.42
CA ALA A 10 3.43 -16.84 -22.40
C ALA A 10 2.86 -18.11 -21.73
N HIS A 11 3.61 -18.74 -20.82
CA HIS A 11 3.16 -19.94 -20.11
C HIS A 11 2.01 -19.64 -19.14
N VAL A 12 2.03 -18.47 -18.47
CA VAL A 12 0.92 -18.03 -17.61
C VAL A 12 -0.34 -17.76 -18.42
N ILE A 13 -0.25 -17.14 -19.59
CA ILE A 13 -1.41 -16.93 -20.48
C ILE A 13 -2.00 -18.27 -20.92
N GLN A 14 -1.16 -19.27 -21.24
CA GLN A 14 -1.64 -20.61 -21.57
C GLN A 14 -2.35 -21.30 -20.40
N LEU A 15 -1.84 -21.14 -19.16
CA LEU A 15 -2.51 -21.60 -17.95
C LEU A 15 -3.90 -20.95 -17.81
N LEU A 16 -3.98 -19.62 -17.97
CA LEU A 16 -5.24 -18.88 -17.84
C LEU A 16 -6.27 -19.30 -18.90
N TYR A 17 -5.85 -19.50 -20.16
CA TYR A 17 -6.75 -20.02 -21.20
C TYR A 17 -7.19 -21.47 -20.96
N ARG A 18 -6.35 -22.29 -20.32
CA ARG A 18 -6.72 -23.67 -19.96
C ARG A 18 -7.84 -23.70 -18.91
N HIS A 19 -7.79 -22.81 -17.92
CA HIS A 19 -8.83 -22.69 -16.90
C HIS A 19 -10.09 -21.99 -17.45
N ASN A 20 -9.93 -21.05 -18.38
CA ASN A 20 -10.96 -20.33 -19.15
C ASN A 20 -11.93 -19.46 -18.33
N VAL A 21 -12.34 -19.88 -17.13
CA VAL A 21 -13.27 -19.17 -16.25
C VAL A 21 -12.73 -19.13 -14.83
N VAL A 22 -12.85 -17.97 -14.18
CA VAL A 22 -12.54 -17.78 -12.76
C VAL A 22 -13.73 -17.19 -12.01
N PHE A 23 -13.84 -17.54 -10.73
CA PHE A 23 -14.88 -17.06 -9.83
C PHE A 23 -14.24 -16.17 -8.77
N GLY A 24 -14.17 -14.87 -9.05
CA GLY A 24 -13.50 -13.91 -8.17
C GLY A 24 -11.98 -14.03 -8.20
N ASP A 25 -11.34 -13.53 -7.14
CA ASP A 25 -9.89 -13.60 -6.96
C ASP A 25 -9.48 -15.05 -6.70
N TYR A 26 -8.46 -15.52 -7.43
CA TYR A 26 -8.01 -16.91 -7.35
C TYR A 26 -6.50 -16.98 -7.51
N THR A 27 -5.87 -17.82 -6.68
CA THR A 27 -4.42 -18.01 -6.68
C THR A 27 -4.07 -19.47 -6.97
N TRP A 28 -3.31 -19.69 -8.03
CA TRP A 28 -2.66 -20.95 -8.33
C TRP A 28 -1.28 -20.97 -7.68
N THR A 29 -0.99 -22.01 -6.91
CA THR A 29 0.34 -22.31 -6.34
C THR A 29 0.92 -23.62 -6.87
N GLU A 30 0.08 -24.47 -7.46
CA GLU A 30 0.45 -25.75 -8.03
C GLU A 30 0.20 -25.70 -9.54
N PHE A 31 1.15 -26.24 -10.31
CA PHE A 31 1.14 -26.17 -11.75
C PHE A 31 1.45 -27.54 -12.35
N ASP A 32 0.71 -27.93 -13.40
CA ASP A 32 1.03 -29.13 -14.19
C ASP A 32 2.21 -28.89 -15.14
N ASP A 33 2.46 -27.62 -15.49
CA ASP A 33 3.51 -27.22 -16.41
C ASP A 33 4.88 -27.21 -15.71
N SER A 34 5.80 -28.05 -16.17
CA SER A 34 7.15 -28.16 -15.59
C SER A 34 7.94 -26.85 -15.66
N PHE A 35 7.68 -26.00 -16.64
CA PHE A 35 8.29 -24.67 -16.73
C PHE A 35 7.76 -23.75 -15.64
N LEU A 36 6.45 -23.74 -15.40
CA LEU A 36 5.85 -22.93 -14.33
C LEU A 36 6.30 -23.41 -12.95
N VAL A 37 6.32 -24.73 -12.70
CA VAL A 37 6.82 -25.31 -11.44
C VAL A 37 8.23 -24.85 -11.11
N LYS A 38 9.10 -24.71 -12.12
CA LYS A 38 10.50 -24.31 -11.90
C LYS A 38 10.66 -22.79 -11.71
N ASN A 39 9.81 -21.99 -12.33
CA ASN A 39 10.07 -20.56 -12.52
C ASN A 39 9.07 -19.62 -11.83
N VAL A 40 7.90 -20.12 -11.44
CA VAL A 40 6.78 -19.34 -10.89
C VAL A 40 6.37 -19.92 -9.55
N ASN A 41 6.30 -19.07 -8.51
CA ASN A 41 5.84 -19.49 -7.19
C ASN A 41 4.31 -19.52 -7.09
N SER A 42 3.66 -18.48 -7.58
CA SER A 42 2.20 -18.38 -7.63
C SER A 42 1.74 -17.51 -8.79
N VAL A 43 0.52 -17.75 -9.26
CA VAL A 43 -0.21 -16.90 -10.22
C VAL A 43 -1.50 -16.48 -9.52
N ALA A 44 -1.76 -15.18 -9.41
CA ALA A 44 -2.97 -14.68 -8.79
C ALA A 44 -3.76 -13.81 -9.78
N VAL A 45 -5.04 -14.13 -9.95
CA VAL A 45 -6.04 -13.22 -10.51
C VAL A 45 -6.58 -12.39 -9.36
N VAL A 46 -6.41 -11.08 -9.46
CA VAL A 46 -6.66 -10.12 -8.37
C VAL A 46 -7.58 -8.99 -8.82
N ASP A 47 -8.17 -8.29 -7.85
CA ASP A 47 -9.00 -7.10 -8.03
C ASP A 47 -10.31 -7.35 -8.81
N THR A 48 -10.75 -8.60 -8.91
CA THR A 48 -12.02 -8.94 -9.57
C THR A 48 -13.22 -8.39 -8.79
N GLU A 49 -13.10 -8.34 -7.47
CA GLU A 49 -14.12 -7.85 -6.55
C GLU A 49 -14.14 -6.31 -6.47
N LEU A 50 -13.08 -5.62 -6.91
CA LEU A 50 -13.05 -4.14 -6.93
C LEU A 50 -13.94 -3.53 -8.01
N LYS A 51 -14.25 -4.28 -9.08
CA LYS A 51 -15.03 -3.77 -10.23
C LYS A 51 -16.44 -4.35 -10.33
N ILE A 52 -16.72 -5.45 -9.65
CA ILE A 52 -17.99 -6.16 -9.78
C ILE A 52 -18.54 -6.41 -8.37
N LYS A 53 -19.70 -5.82 -8.07
CA LYS A 53 -20.44 -6.07 -6.81
C LYS A 53 -20.86 -7.54 -6.64
N ASP A 54 -20.79 -8.34 -7.70
CA ASP A 54 -21.18 -9.74 -7.74
C ASP A 54 -20.02 -10.64 -8.18
N ARG A 55 -19.76 -11.74 -7.46
CA ARG A 55 -18.99 -12.89 -7.96
C ARG A 55 -19.70 -13.54 -9.15
N LYS A 56 -19.49 -12.96 -10.34
CA LYS A 56 -19.90 -13.54 -11.61
C LYS A 56 -18.73 -14.34 -12.17
N PRO A 57 -18.99 -15.46 -12.87
CA PRO A 57 -17.93 -16.14 -13.62
C PRO A 57 -17.32 -15.15 -14.62
N ILE A 58 -16.02 -14.92 -14.49
CA ILE A 58 -15.25 -14.10 -15.42
C ILE A 58 -14.67 -15.04 -16.47
N ASP A 59 -15.13 -14.89 -17.70
CA ASP A 59 -14.62 -15.60 -18.87
C ASP A 59 -13.33 -14.94 -19.32
N LEU A 60 -12.20 -15.56 -18.97
CA LEU A 60 -10.85 -15.06 -19.27
C LEU A 60 -10.60 -14.98 -20.78
N GLY A 61 -11.27 -15.81 -21.59
CA GLY A 61 -11.16 -15.81 -23.04
C GLY A 61 -11.72 -14.55 -23.71
N LYS A 62 -12.60 -13.81 -23.03
CA LYS A 62 -13.22 -12.57 -23.53
C LYS A 62 -12.62 -11.29 -22.94
N CYS A 63 -11.69 -11.42 -22.01
CA CYS A 63 -11.06 -10.30 -21.33
C CYS A 63 -9.70 -9.97 -21.93
N ASN A 64 -9.32 -8.68 -21.86
CA ASN A 64 -7.94 -8.28 -22.10
C ASN A 64 -7.11 -8.61 -20.85
N ILE A 65 -6.37 -9.72 -20.90
CA ILE A 65 -5.55 -10.18 -19.79
C ILE A 65 -4.26 -9.36 -19.76
N CYS A 66 -4.02 -8.66 -18.66
CA CYS A 66 -2.77 -7.97 -18.39
C CYS A 66 -1.98 -8.74 -17.33
N VAL A 67 -0.84 -9.32 -17.73
CA VAL A 67 0.02 -10.12 -16.85
C VAL A 67 1.19 -9.26 -16.37
N HIS A 68 1.40 -9.22 -15.06
CA HIS A 68 2.52 -8.55 -14.43
C HIS A 68 3.42 -9.60 -13.77
N VAL A 69 4.58 -9.84 -14.35
CA VAL A 69 5.60 -10.74 -13.79
C VAL A 69 6.56 -9.91 -12.95
N PHE A 70 6.78 -10.31 -11.71
CA PHE A 70 7.69 -9.64 -10.80
C PHE A 70 8.47 -10.66 -9.95
N GLN A 71 9.59 -10.20 -9.40
CA GLN A 71 10.39 -10.95 -8.42
C GLN A 71 10.44 -10.14 -7.13
N LEU A 72 10.27 -10.82 -6.00
CA LEU A 72 10.38 -10.18 -4.68
C LEU A 72 11.87 -9.97 -4.36
N ASN A 73 12.19 -8.79 -3.86
CA ASN A 73 13.48 -8.54 -3.22
C ASN A 73 13.44 -9.06 -1.78
N GLU A 74 14.44 -9.88 -1.43
CA GLU A 74 14.63 -10.47 -0.10
C GLU A 74 15.46 -9.57 0.83
N GLU A 75 16.07 -8.51 0.29
CA GLU A 75 16.75 -7.50 1.08
C GLU A 75 15.69 -6.71 1.87
N GLY A 76 15.76 -6.81 3.20
CA GLY A 76 14.92 -6.05 4.12
C GLY A 76 15.25 -4.55 4.12
N PRO A 77 14.70 -3.78 5.07
CA PRO A 77 14.92 -2.33 5.10
C PRO A 77 16.39 -1.99 5.27
N SER A 78 16.95 -1.24 4.32
CA SER A 78 18.20 -0.52 4.55
C SER A 78 17.91 0.69 5.44
N ALA A 79 18.72 0.87 6.47
CA ALA A 79 18.72 2.10 7.24
C ALA A 79 19.46 3.17 6.43
N GLU A 80 18.79 4.23 6.01
CA GLU A 80 19.48 5.42 5.53
C GLU A 80 20.04 6.18 6.73
N ASN A 81 21.30 5.91 7.03
CA ASN A 81 22.05 6.64 8.05
C ASN A 81 22.50 7.99 7.49
N LEU A 82 22.37 9.05 8.27
CA LEU A 82 23.07 10.31 8.01
C LEU A 82 24.39 10.27 8.78
N GLU A 83 25.51 10.36 8.05
CA GLU A 83 26.83 10.46 8.66
C GLU A 83 27.03 11.89 9.20
N GLU A 84 27.16 12.00 10.52
CA GLU A 84 27.79 13.14 11.18
C GLU A 84 28.85 12.64 12.18
N GLU A 85 29.83 13.50 12.46
CA GLU A 85 31.22 13.21 12.82
C GLU A 85 31.49 12.18 13.94
N ASN A 86 30.49 11.62 14.66
CA ASN A 86 30.64 10.49 15.58
C ASN A 86 29.37 9.62 15.84
N GLU A 87 28.25 9.79 15.13
CA GLU A 87 27.02 9.00 15.38
C GLU A 87 26.29 8.58 14.09
N GLU A 88 25.97 7.28 13.97
CA GLU A 88 25.07 6.76 12.92
C GLU A 88 23.61 7.02 13.33
N LEU A 89 23.03 8.09 12.82
CA LEU A 89 21.62 8.41 13.04
C LEU A 89 20.77 7.82 11.91
N VAL A 90 19.99 6.78 12.21
CA VAL A 90 18.97 6.23 11.31
C VAL A 90 17.90 7.30 11.08
N ALA A 91 17.84 7.83 9.86
CA ALA A 91 16.93 8.92 9.49
C ALA A 91 15.65 8.42 8.81
N ALA A 92 15.75 7.36 8.01
CA ALA A 92 14.65 6.76 7.29
C ALA A 92 14.88 5.26 7.05
N ASN A 93 13.79 4.51 6.90
CA ASN A 93 13.84 3.14 6.42
C ASN A 93 13.65 3.14 4.90
N HIS A 94 14.40 2.30 4.19
CA HIS A 94 14.39 2.25 2.74
C HIS A 94 14.19 0.81 2.24
N TRP A 95 13.26 0.63 1.30
CA TRP A 95 12.99 -0.66 0.65
C TRP A 95 13.04 -0.53 -0.87
N ILE A 96 13.57 -1.57 -1.52
CA ILE A 96 13.46 -1.77 -2.96
C ILE A 96 12.20 -2.59 -3.24
N LEU A 97 11.32 -2.08 -4.11
CA LEU A 97 10.06 -2.71 -4.47
C LEU A 97 10.17 -3.45 -5.83
N PRO A 98 9.48 -4.58 -6.00
CA PRO A 98 8.59 -5.23 -5.02
C PRO A 98 9.35 -5.97 -3.91
N ALA A 99 9.01 -5.73 -2.63
CA ALA A 99 9.70 -6.29 -1.47
C ALA A 99 8.97 -7.52 -0.89
N VAL A 100 9.71 -8.48 -0.33
CA VAL A 100 9.15 -9.66 0.37
C VAL A 100 8.33 -9.27 1.60
N ASP A 101 8.76 -8.24 2.32
CA ASP A 101 8.10 -7.71 3.53
C ASP A 101 6.64 -7.30 3.30
N PHE A 102 6.30 -6.92 2.05
CA PHE A 102 4.98 -6.43 1.69
C PHE A 102 4.18 -7.45 0.86
N HIS A 103 4.69 -8.67 0.67
CA HIS A 103 3.99 -9.71 -0.06
C HIS A 103 2.69 -10.12 0.67
N GLY A 104 1.56 -10.10 -0.05
CA GLY A 104 0.24 -10.40 0.51
C GLY A 104 -0.37 -9.30 1.40
N LEU A 105 0.34 -8.19 1.63
CA LEU A 105 -0.13 -7.11 2.50
C LEU A 105 -1.35 -6.37 1.91
N TRP A 106 -1.48 -6.32 0.58
CA TRP A 106 -2.63 -5.69 -0.07
C TRP A 106 -3.92 -6.49 0.13
N GLU A 107 -3.81 -7.81 0.08
CA GLU A 107 -4.91 -8.74 0.24
C GLU A 107 -5.34 -8.86 1.71
N SER A 108 -4.39 -8.77 2.66
CA SER A 108 -4.68 -8.86 4.10
C SER A 108 -5.45 -7.66 4.67
N LEU A 109 -5.38 -6.51 4.01
CA LEU A 109 -6.09 -5.30 4.43
C LEU A 109 -7.52 -5.30 3.89
N ILE A 110 -8.49 -5.42 4.79
CA ILE A 110 -9.91 -5.51 4.45
C ILE A 110 -10.61 -4.20 4.87
N TYR A 111 -11.27 -3.57 3.90
CA TYR A 111 -12.02 -2.32 4.08
C TYR A 111 -13.40 -2.44 3.41
N ASP A 112 -14.41 -1.77 3.98
CA ASP A 112 -15.82 -1.89 3.54
C ASP A 112 -16.17 -1.11 2.28
N CYS A 113 -15.29 -0.21 1.86
CA CYS A 113 -15.49 0.69 0.73
C CYS A 113 -14.46 0.40 -0.37
N GLU A 114 -14.71 0.87 -1.58
CA GLU A 114 -13.79 0.86 -2.74
C GLU A 114 -12.52 1.70 -2.51
N ILE A 115 -12.10 1.93 -1.26
CA ILE A 115 -10.91 2.69 -0.84
C ILE A 115 -9.67 2.20 -1.58
N LYS A 116 -9.45 0.88 -1.60
CA LYS A 116 -8.32 0.26 -2.29
C LYS A 116 -8.36 0.53 -3.80
N SER A 117 -9.52 0.37 -4.44
CA SER A 117 -9.68 0.65 -5.88
C SER A 117 -9.47 2.13 -6.18
N ASN A 118 -10.15 3.00 -5.45
CA ASN A 118 -10.09 4.45 -5.66
C ASN A 118 -8.67 4.99 -5.50
N LEU A 119 -7.94 4.53 -4.46
CA LEU A 119 -6.53 4.88 -4.29
C LEU A 119 -5.67 4.38 -5.44
N LEU A 120 -5.85 3.12 -5.84
CA LEU A 120 -5.07 2.52 -6.92
C LEU A 120 -5.33 3.21 -8.26
N ASP A 121 -6.59 3.41 -8.62
CA ASP A 121 -7.03 4.06 -9.85
C ASP A 121 -6.59 5.51 -9.89
N TYR A 122 -6.68 6.22 -8.77
CA TYR A 122 -6.21 7.59 -8.67
C TYR A 122 -4.71 7.70 -8.89
N VAL A 123 -3.89 6.94 -8.16
CA VAL A 123 -2.43 7.04 -8.28
C VAL A 123 -1.99 6.56 -9.67
N THR A 124 -2.64 5.54 -10.22
CA THR A 124 -2.39 5.10 -11.61
C THR A 124 -2.71 6.19 -12.63
N THR A 125 -3.86 6.87 -12.48
CA THR A 125 -4.26 7.98 -13.36
C THR A 125 -3.32 9.17 -13.23
N THR A 126 -2.89 9.45 -12.01
CA THR A 126 -1.92 10.49 -11.68
C THR A 126 -0.57 10.25 -12.39
N LEU A 127 -0.08 9.02 -12.35
CA LEU A 127 1.14 8.63 -13.07
C LEU A 127 0.94 8.64 -14.59
N LEU A 128 -0.25 8.27 -15.08
CA LEU A 128 -0.58 8.40 -16.50
C LEU A 128 -0.56 9.87 -16.98
N PHE A 129 -1.09 10.81 -16.19
CA PHE A 129 -1.01 12.24 -16.50
C PHE A 129 0.44 12.74 -16.54
N SER A 130 1.27 12.22 -15.63
CA SER A 130 2.73 12.41 -15.63
C SER A 130 3.36 12.02 -16.96
N ASP A 131 3.11 10.78 -17.41
CA ASP A 131 3.70 10.22 -18.62
C ASP A 131 3.22 10.93 -19.89
N LYS A 132 2.01 11.50 -19.85
CA LYS A 132 1.45 12.30 -20.95
C LYS A 132 1.83 13.77 -20.89
N ASN A 133 2.66 14.19 -19.95
CA ASN A 133 3.09 15.58 -19.75
C ASN A 133 1.91 16.56 -19.70
N VAL A 134 0.85 16.19 -18.98
CA VAL A 134 -0.31 17.07 -18.77
C VAL A 134 0.16 18.33 -18.02
N ASP A 135 -0.19 19.52 -18.52
CA ASP A 135 0.21 20.79 -17.92
C ASP A 135 -0.39 20.94 -16.52
N SER A 136 0.48 20.93 -15.52
CA SER A 136 0.12 21.05 -14.11
C SER A 136 -0.46 22.43 -13.74
N ASN A 137 -0.26 23.45 -14.58
CA ASN A 137 -0.87 24.77 -14.37
C ASN A 137 -2.34 24.81 -14.77
N LEU A 138 -2.75 23.92 -15.69
CA LEU A 138 -4.14 23.82 -16.17
C LEU A 138 -4.91 22.76 -15.38
N ILE A 139 -4.29 21.61 -15.15
CA ILE A 139 -4.85 20.52 -14.36
C ILE A 139 -3.94 20.34 -13.15
N ALA A 140 -4.37 20.84 -12.01
CA ALA A 140 -3.59 20.74 -10.79
C ALA A 140 -3.66 19.33 -10.22
N TRP A 141 -2.50 18.73 -9.99
CA TRP A 141 -2.32 17.49 -9.25
C TRP A 141 -0.94 17.52 -8.59
N ASN A 142 -0.91 17.31 -7.29
CA ASN A 142 0.23 17.46 -6.39
C ASN A 142 0.94 16.14 -6.04
N ARG A 143 0.45 14.98 -6.47
CA ARG A 143 1.06 13.65 -6.20
C ARG A 143 1.12 13.28 -4.72
N VAL A 144 0.30 13.94 -3.89
CA VAL A 144 0.27 13.73 -2.44
C VAL A 144 -1.04 13.05 -2.06
N VAL A 145 -0.91 11.90 -1.40
CA VAL A 145 -2.02 11.14 -0.82
C VAL A 145 -1.94 11.29 0.70
N LEU A 146 -3.06 11.65 1.32
CA LEU A 146 -3.20 11.73 2.77
C LEU A 146 -4.25 10.71 3.25
N LEU A 147 -3.80 9.75 4.04
CA LEU A 147 -4.65 8.82 4.76
C LEU A 147 -4.80 9.28 6.21
N HIS A 148 -6.03 9.47 6.69
CA HIS A 148 -6.23 9.92 8.07
C HIS A 148 -7.32 9.12 8.78
N GLY A 149 -7.20 8.93 10.08
CA GLY A 149 -8.10 8.06 10.82
C GLY A 149 -7.57 7.64 12.18
N PRO A 150 -8.36 6.99 13.04
CA PRO A 150 -7.89 6.49 14.33
C PRO A 150 -6.63 5.62 14.23
N PRO A 151 -5.77 5.57 15.26
CA PRO A 151 -4.60 4.68 15.26
C PRO A 151 -5.03 3.21 15.17
N GLY A 152 -4.19 2.36 14.56
CA GLY A 152 -4.47 0.93 14.41
C GLY A 152 -5.40 0.53 13.25
N THR A 153 -5.83 1.48 12.40
CA THR A 153 -6.69 1.18 11.22
C THR A 153 -5.93 0.76 9.95
N GLY A 154 -4.62 0.48 10.08
CA GLY A 154 -3.80 -0.02 8.97
C GLY A 154 -3.34 1.02 7.94
N LYS A 155 -3.36 2.32 8.26
CA LYS A 155 -2.97 3.41 7.34
C LYS A 155 -1.55 3.25 6.76
N THR A 156 -0.55 3.04 7.62
CA THR A 156 0.85 2.83 7.21
C THR A 156 0.98 1.57 6.35
N SER A 157 0.33 0.47 6.76
CA SER A 157 0.27 -0.77 6.00
C SER A 157 -0.38 -0.58 4.63
N LEU A 158 -1.45 0.21 4.53
CA LEU A 158 -2.12 0.52 3.26
C LEU A 158 -1.22 1.32 2.32
N CYS A 159 -0.43 2.28 2.82
CA CYS A 159 0.57 2.97 2.02
C CYS A 159 1.64 2.00 1.47
N LYS A 160 2.18 1.12 2.32
CA LYS A 160 3.18 0.11 1.92
C LYS A 160 2.61 -0.86 0.89
N ALA A 161 1.38 -1.34 1.11
CA ALA A 161 0.67 -2.21 0.20
C ALA A 161 0.36 -1.52 -1.15
N LEU A 162 -0.04 -0.25 -1.13
CA LEU A 162 -0.29 0.54 -2.33
C LEU A 162 0.99 0.72 -3.16
N ALA A 163 2.12 1.05 -2.51
CA ALA A 163 3.41 1.16 -3.16
C ALA A 163 3.84 -0.17 -3.82
N GLN A 164 3.70 -1.29 -3.10
CA GLN A 164 3.93 -2.63 -3.63
C GLN A 164 3.04 -2.91 -4.86
N LYS A 165 1.73 -2.69 -4.75
CA LYS A 165 0.77 -2.96 -5.84
C LYS A 165 1.07 -2.12 -7.08
N LEU A 166 1.40 -0.85 -6.91
CA LEU A 166 1.75 0.06 -8.00
C LEU A 166 3.08 -0.32 -8.67
N SER A 167 4.10 -0.71 -7.89
CA SER A 167 5.38 -1.18 -8.44
C SER A 167 5.21 -2.39 -9.36
N ILE A 168 4.30 -3.31 -9.01
CA ILE A 168 3.95 -4.48 -9.83
C ILE A 168 3.15 -4.05 -11.07
N ARG A 169 2.13 -3.19 -10.89
CA ARG A 169 1.24 -2.75 -11.99
C ARG A 169 1.96 -1.91 -13.03
N LEU A 170 2.97 -1.16 -12.63
CA LEU A 170 3.75 -0.27 -13.49
C LEU A 170 5.10 -0.86 -13.88
N ALA A 171 5.31 -2.17 -13.72
CA ALA A 171 6.52 -2.87 -14.14
C ALA A 171 6.82 -2.74 -15.65
N SER A 172 5.83 -2.40 -16.47
CA SER A 172 6.03 -2.08 -17.89
C SER A 172 6.64 -0.70 -18.14
N ARG A 173 6.53 0.21 -17.15
CA ARG A 173 6.98 1.60 -17.23
C ARG A 173 8.23 1.87 -16.41
N TYR A 174 8.32 1.26 -15.23
CA TYR A 174 9.44 1.36 -14.29
C TYR A 174 10.02 -0.03 -14.06
N ARG A 175 11.36 -0.11 -13.99
CA ARG A 175 12.07 -1.38 -13.81
C ARG A 175 11.95 -1.92 -12.38
N TYR A 176 11.88 -1.00 -11.41
CA TYR A 176 11.74 -1.30 -9.99
C TYR A 176 11.13 -0.10 -9.27
N GLY A 177 10.77 -0.25 -8.00
CA GLY A 177 10.32 0.87 -7.16
C GLY A 177 11.23 1.07 -5.95
N GLN A 178 11.12 2.23 -5.31
CA GLN A 178 11.80 2.57 -4.07
C GLN A 178 10.75 3.07 -3.08
N LEU A 179 10.79 2.62 -1.83
CA LEU A 179 9.98 3.16 -0.74
C LEU A 179 10.89 3.71 0.35
N ILE A 180 10.74 4.99 0.65
CA ILE A 180 11.41 5.66 1.75
C ILE A 180 10.35 5.98 2.80
N GLU A 181 10.45 5.36 3.98
CA GLU A 181 9.60 5.64 5.13
C GLU A 181 10.31 6.56 6.12
N ILE A 182 9.69 7.70 6.33
CA ILE A 182 10.13 8.75 7.24
C ILE A 182 9.13 8.80 8.38
N ASN A 183 9.53 8.31 9.56
CA ASN A 183 8.72 8.46 10.77
C ASN A 183 8.90 9.86 11.36
N SER A 184 7.84 10.65 11.36
CA SER A 184 7.90 12.05 11.79
C SER A 184 8.17 12.22 13.30
N HIS A 185 7.69 11.32 14.18
CA HIS A 185 8.03 11.36 15.61
C HIS A 185 9.54 11.18 15.86
N SER A 186 10.17 10.29 15.11
CA SER A 186 11.63 10.07 15.16
C SER A 186 12.41 11.28 14.63
N LEU A 187 11.88 11.95 13.60
CA LEU A 187 12.46 13.20 13.07
C LEU A 187 12.45 14.36 14.07
N PHE A 188 11.50 14.44 15.02
CA PHE A 188 11.50 15.51 16.01
C PHE A 188 12.30 15.20 17.27
N SER A 189 12.18 13.98 17.78
CA SER A 189 12.81 13.59 19.04
C SER A 189 14.34 13.55 18.96
N LYS A 190 14.91 13.08 17.85
CA LYS A 190 16.36 12.92 17.68
C LYS A 190 17.08 14.17 17.15
N TRP A 191 16.36 15.13 16.54
CA TRP A 191 16.97 16.16 15.69
C TRP A 191 16.75 17.59 16.19
N PHE A 192 16.19 17.76 17.38
CA PHE A 192 15.74 19.04 17.92
C PHE A 192 16.82 20.13 18.01
N SER A 193 18.13 19.79 18.05
CA SER A 193 19.21 20.78 18.11
C SER A 193 19.92 21.10 16.78
N GLU A 194 19.83 20.25 15.73
CA GLU A 194 20.58 20.41 14.45
C GLU A 194 19.75 20.18 13.16
N SER A 195 18.44 19.97 13.33
CA SER A 195 17.48 19.39 12.39
C SER A 195 17.38 19.93 10.96
N GLY A 196 17.53 21.23 10.71
CA GLY A 196 17.26 21.80 9.38
C GLY A 196 18.22 21.28 8.29
N LYS A 197 19.50 21.15 8.62
CA LYS A 197 20.53 20.65 7.69
C LYS A 197 20.35 19.16 7.42
N LEU A 198 19.99 18.41 8.45
CA LEU A 198 19.85 16.95 8.38
C LEU A 198 18.61 16.55 7.57
N VAL A 199 17.49 17.27 7.72
CA VAL A 199 16.34 17.16 6.80
C VAL A 199 16.78 17.42 5.36
N THR A 200 17.59 18.47 5.12
CA THR A 200 18.06 18.78 3.77
C THR A 200 18.95 17.67 3.20
N LYS A 201 19.89 17.13 3.99
CA LYS A 201 20.73 15.99 3.58
C LYS A 201 19.91 14.73 3.27
N MET A 202 18.89 14.42 4.08
CA MET A 202 17.99 13.29 3.84
C MET A 202 17.25 13.45 2.52
N PHE A 203 16.63 14.61 2.28
CA PHE A 203 15.94 14.85 1.02
C PHE A 203 16.88 14.94 -0.19
N GLN A 204 18.16 15.26 0.01
CA GLN A 204 19.17 15.16 -1.03
C GLN A 204 19.42 13.70 -1.44
N LYS A 205 19.50 12.76 -0.48
CA LYS A 205 19.57 11.32 -0.79
C LYS A 205 18.32 10.84 -1.53
N ILE A 206 17.15 11.27 -1.07
CA ILE A 206 15.88 10.98 -1.77
C ILE A 206 15.93 11.53 -3.20
N GLN A 207 16.47 12.73 -3.41
CA GLN A 207 16.63 13.31 -4.74
C GLN A 207 17.55 12.47 -5.63
N GLU A 208 18.66 11.94 -5.10
CA GLU A 208 19.55 11.03 -5.83
C GLU A 208 18.82 9.75 -6.29
N LEU A 209 17.92 9.22 -5.47
CA LEU A 209 17.05 8.09 -5.84
C LEU A 209 16.01 8.48 -6.90
N ILE A 210 15.47 9.70 -6.83
CA ILE A 210 14.47 10.23 -7.79
C ILE A 210 15.08 10.44 -9.18
N ASP A 211 16.37 10.78 -9.25
CA ASP A 211 17.06 11.06 -10.52
C ASP A 211 17.14 9.80 -11.42
N ASP A 212 17.00 8.60 -10.85
CA ASP A 212 16.77 7.38 -11.63
C ASP A 212 15.33 7.34 -12.18
N LYS A 213 15.20 7.64 -13.47
CA LYS A 213 13.91 7.67 -14.19
C LYS A 213 13.31 6.29 -14.45
N ASP A 214 14.11 5.22 -14.30
CA ASP A 214 13.64 3.84 -14.41
C ASP A 214 13.02 3.36 -13.09
N ALA A 215 13.17 4.13 -12.00
CA ALA A 215 12.62 3.84 -10.69
C ALA A 215 11.35 4.67 -10.39
N LEU A 216 10.35 4.02 -9.78
CA LEU A 216 9.20 4.70 -9.17
C LEU A 216 9.45 4.92 -7.68
N VAL A 217 9.50 6.17 -7.23
CA VAL A 217 9.86 6.53 -5.85
C VAL A 217 8.62 6.89 -5.04
N PHE A 218 8.44 6.16 -3.93
CA PHE A 218 7.43 6.41 -2.92
C PHE A 218 8.07 7.03 -1.69
N VAL A 219 7.61 8.22 -1.29
CA VAL A 219 8.03 8.85 -0.03
C VAL A 219 6.86 8.78 0.94
N LEU A 220 6.97 7.89 1.93
CA LEU A 220 5.99 7.70 2.99
C LEU A 220 6.39 8.54 4.21
N ILE A 221 5.56 9.51 4.58
CA ILE A 221 5.74 10.30 5.80
C ILE A 221 4.66 9.87 6.80
N ASP A 222 5.07 9.11 7.81
CA ASP A 222 4.16 8.55 8.80
C ASP A 222 3.90 9.55 9.94
N GLU A 223 2.69 9.54 10.50
CA GLU A 223 2.28 10.29 11.70
C GLU A 223 2.41 11.83 11.59
N VAL A 224 1.98 12.42 10.46
CA VAL A 224 2.19 13.86 10.17
C VAL A 224 1.54 14.81 11.20
N GLU A 225 0.67 14.31 12.09
CA GLU A 225 0.18 15.04 13.24
C GLU A 225 1.30 15.55 14.16
N SER A 226 2.43 14.84 14.26
CA SER A 226 3.55 15.25 15.10
C SER A 226 4.15 16.58 14.61
N LEU A 227 4.25 16.76 13.29
CA LEU A 227 4.66 18.00 12.62
C LEU A 227 3.68 19.13 12.91
N THR A 228 2.39 18.81 12.94
CA THR A 228 1.28 19.75 13.21
C THR A 228 1.32 20.24 14.66
N ALA A 229 1.52 19.31 15.59
CA ALA A 229 1.56 19.57 17.02
C ALA A 229 2.74 20.50 17.38
N ALA A 230 3.93 20.20 16.88
CA ALA A 230 5.12 21.05 17.06
C ALA A 230 4.89 22.48 16.56
N ARG A 231 4.30 22.62 15.36
CA ARG A 231 3.97 23.93 14.78
C ARG A 231 2.93 24.70 15.60
N SER A 232 1.98 24.01 16.23
CA SER A 232 0.96 24.62 17.09
C SER A 232 1.51 25.02 18.47
N ALA A 233 2.37 24.18 19.07
CA ALA A 233 3.02 24.43 20.35
C ALA A 233 3.97 25.64 20.29
N CYS A 234 4.72 25.80 19.21
CA CYS A 234 5.54 27.00 19.00
C CYS A 234 4.70 28.27 18.84
N ARG A 235 3.56 28.22 18.14
CA ARG A 235 2.63 29.39 18.04
C ARG A 235 2.05 29.79 19.39
N ALA A 236 1.89 28.83 20.30
CA ALA A 236 1.48 29.06 21.68
C ALA A 236 2.65 29.47 22.61
N GLY A 237 3.87 29.65 22.06
CA GLY A 237 5.06 30.05 22.82
C GLY A 237 5.61 28.97 23.75
N THR A 238 5.15 27.73 23.62
CA THR A 238 5.47 26.61 24.53
C THR A 238 6.65 25.77 24.05
N GLU A 239 6.98 25.84 22.76
CA GLU A 239 8.15 25.18 22.15
C GLU A 239 9.06 26.20 21.42
N PRO A 240 10.39 25.97 21.39
CA PRO A 240 11.35 26.83 20.71
C PRO A 240 11.12 26.90 19.20
N SER A 241 11.48 28.03 18.60
CA SER A 241 11.27 28.36 17.18
C SER A 241 11.89 27.38 16.18
N ASP A 242 12.80 26.51 16.64
CA ASP A 242 13.52 25.57 15.79
C ASP A 242 12.62 24.45 15.26
N ALA A 243 11.63 23.99 16.03
CA ALA A 243 10.68 22.97 15.56
C ALA A 243 9.87 23.45 14.34
N ILE A 244 9.47 24.74 14.30
CA ILE A 244 8.83 25.35 13.12
C ILE A 244 9.76 25.33 11.90
N ARG A 245 11.06 25.58 12.10
CA ARG A 245 12.04 25.58 10.99
C ARG A 245 12.14 24.19 10.36
N VAL A 246 12.12 23.12 11.17
CA VAL A 246 12.10 21.73 10.67
C VAL A 246 10.85 21.46 9.85
N VAL A 247 9.67 21.78 10.39
CA VAL A 247 8.39 21.58 9.70
C VAL A 247 8.42 22.28 8.34
N ASN A 248 8.84 23.54 8.32
CA ASN A 248 8.90 24.31 7.07
C ASN A 248 9.95 23.75 6.09
N ALA A 249 11.07 23.24 6.58
CA ALA A 249 12.06 22.56 5.74
C ALA A 249 11.48 21.31 5.09
N VAL A 250 10.81 20.44 5.86
CA VAL A 250 10.14 19.23 5.34
C VAL A 250 9.09 19.60 4.29
N LEU A 251 8.20 20.56 4.58
CA LEU A 251 7.18 21.02 3.63
C LEU A 251 7.78 21.59 2.34
N THR A 252 8.88 22.35 2.46
CA THR A 252 9.59 22.90 1.31
C THR A 252 10.19 21.79 0.45
N GLN A 253 10.76 20.75 1.07
CA GLN A 253 11.31 19.61 0.37
C GLN A 253 10.24 18.78 -0.33
N ILE A 254 9.09 18.53 0.33
CA ILE A 254 7.90 17.90 -0.29
C ILE A 254 7.49 18.66 -1.55
N ASP A 255 7.43 20.00 -1.49
CA ASP A 255 7.06 20.84 -2.64
C ASP A 255 8.08 20.80 -3.78
N GLN A 256 9.34 20.43 -3.51
CA GLN A 256 10.37 20.21 -4.53
C GLN A 256 10.24 18.82 -5.16
N ILE A 257 10.20 17.77 -4.35
CA ILE A 257 10.19 16.39 -4.85
C ILE A 257 8.88 16.01 -5.55
N LYS A 258 7.75 16.65 -5.20
CA LYS A 258 6.47 16.38 -5.87
C LYS A 258 6.44 16.79 -7.34
N ARG A 259 7.42 17.57 -7.81
CA ARG A 259 7.52 18.00 -9.22
C ARG A 259 8.06 16.90 -10.14
N TYR A 260 8.70 15.86 -9.59
CA TYR A 260 9.28 14.78 -10.39
C TYR A 260 8.24 13.72 -10.78
N PRO A 261 8.19 13.34 -12.07
CA PRO A 261 7.08 12.56 -12.63
C PRO A 261 6.99 11.13 -12.09
N ASN A 262 8.09 10.62 -11.53
CA ASN A 262 8.24 9.30 -10.93
C ASN A 262 8.15 9.32 -9.40
N VAL A 263 7.56 10.37 -8.80
CA VAL A 263 7.41 10.49 -7.34
C VAL A 263 5.95 10.43 -6.93
N VAL A 264 5.66 9.63 -5.91
CA VAL A 264 4.38 9.60 -5.20
C VAL A 264 4.64 9.81 -3.71
N ILE A 265 3.97 10.79 -3.12
CA ILE A 265 4.12 11.10 -1.69
C ILE A 265 2.90 10.54 -0.96
N LEU A 266 3.16 9.66 0.00
CA LEU A 266 2.15 9.03 0.84
C LEU A 266 2.29 9.60 2.25
N THR A 267 1.19 10.05 2.84
CA THR A 267 1.18 10.63 4.18
C THR A 267 0.08 10.01 5.01
N THR A 268 0.33 9.81 6.30
CA THR A 268 -0.65 9.25 7.23
C THR A 268 -0.84 10.19 8.42
N SER A 269 -2.06 10.24 8.96
CA SER A 269 -2.29 10.91 10.24
C SER A 269 -3.26 10.16 11.16
N ASN A 270 -2.96 10.10 12.45
CA ASN A 270 -3.86 9.53 13.46
C ASN A 270 -4.95 10.50 13.93
N ILE A 271 -4.88 11.78 13.53
CA ILE A 271 -5.87 12.79 13.91
C ILE A 271 -6.97 12.88 12.86
N THR A 272 -8.22 12.76 13.29
CA THR A 272 -9.40 12.80 12.41
C THR A 272 -9.91 14.22 12.12
N GLU A 273 -9.77 15.15 13.07
CA GLU A 273 -10.38 16.49 12.99
C GLU A 273 -9.39 17.64 12.78
N LYS A 274 -8.20 17.58 13.38
CA LYS A 274 -7.20 18.67 13.37
C LYS A 274 -5.92 18.27 12.62
N ILE A 275 -6.04 18.08 11.31
CA ILE A 275 -4.87 17.89 10.44
C ILE A 275 -4.31 19.27 10.06
N ASP A 276 -2.99 19.44 9.95
CA ASP A 276 -2.41 20.70 9.48
C ASP A 276 -2.95 21.04 8.08
N LEU A 277 -3.46 22.26 7.94
CA LEU A 277 -3.83 22.85 6.66
C LEU A 277 -2.68 22.74 5.63
N ALA A 278 -1.41 22.78 6.07
CA ALA A 278 -0.28 22.64 5.17
C ALA A 278 -0.23 21.29 4.43
N PHE A 279 -0.58 20.18 5.08
CA PHE A 279 -0.64 18.87 4.42
C PHE A 279 -1.95 18.70 3.65
N VAL A 280 -3.05 19.17 4.24
CA VAL A 280 -4.38 19.12 3.63
C VAL A 280 -4.43 19.90 2.32
N ASP A 281 -3.82 21.08 2.22
CA ASP A 281 -3.83 21.90 1.00
C ASP A 281 -2.94 21.32 -0.11
N ARG A 282 -1.96 20.47 0.27
CA ARG A 282 -1.06 19.79 -0.67
C ARG A 282 -1.58 18.43 -1.13
N ALA A 283 -2.46 17.81 -0.36
CA ALA A 283 -3.01 16.49 -0.65
C ALA A 283 -4.13 16.57 -1.68
N ASP A 284 -3.96 15.87 -2.80
CA ASP A 284 -5.01 15.73 -3.80
C ASP A 284 -6.07 14.73 -3.34
N ILE A 285 -5.63 13.64 -2.69
CA ILE A 285 -6.50 12.68 -2.04
C ILE A 285 -6.42 12.84 -0.52
N LYS A 286 -7.60 12.96 0.07
CA LYS A 286 -7.82 12.89 1.51
C LYS A 286 -8.76 11.73 1.76
N GLN A 287 -8.20 10.61 2.20
CA GLN A 287 -8.96 9.41 2.45
C GLN A 287 -9.05 9.15 3.95
N TYR A 288 -10.28 9.20 4.46
CA TYR A 288 -10.56 8.77 5.82
C TYR A 288 -10.54 7.23 5.91
N ILE A 289 -9.79 6.70 6.85
CA ILE A 289 -9.71 5.27 7.18
C ILE A 289 -10.25 5.08 8.60
N GLY A 290 -11.54 4.78 8.69
CA GLY A 290 -12.23 4.51 9.94
C GLY A 290 -11.94 3.12 10.51
N PRO A 291 -12.51 2.80 11.69
CA PRO A 291 -12.55 1.43 12.16
C PRO A 291 -13.32 0.55 11.15
N PRO A 292 -12.98 -0.74 11.03
CA PRO A 292 -13.65 -1.65 10.12
C PRO A 292 -15.12 -1.81 10.53
N SER A 293 -16.02 -1.92 9.55
CA SER A 293 -17.41 -2.28 9.80
C SER A 293 -17.52 -3.74 10.25
N PRO A 294 -18.68 -4.16 10.78
CA PRO A 294 -18.94 -5.56 11.09
C PRO A 294 -18.63 -6.51 9.94
N SER A 295 -18.87 -6.08 8.69
CA SER A 295 -18.57 -6.89 7.51
C SER A 295 -17.07 -7.10 7.30
N ALA A 296 -16.26 -6.05 7.41
CA ALA A 296 -14.80 -6.16 7.38
C ALA A 296 -14.28 -6.98 8.56
N ILE A 297 -14.79 -6.76 9.78
CA ILE A 297 -14.41 -7.54 10.98
C ILE A 297 -14.66 -9.03 10.76
N PHE A 298 -15.84 -9.39 10.24
CA PHE A 298 -16.17 -10.77 9.92
C PHE A 298 -15.18 -11.39 8.94
N ASN A 299 -14.85 -10.68 7.86
CA ASN A 299 -13.90 -11.14 6.85
C ASN A 299 -12.47 -11.27 7.42
N ILE A 300 -12.06 -10.35 8.30
CA ILE A 300 -10.78 -10.43 9.03
C ILE A 300 -10.77 -11.72 9.86
N TYR A 301 -11.82 -12.00 10.62
CA TYR A 301 -11.89 -13.23 11.42
C TYR A 301 -11.87 -14.50 10.57
N ILE A 302 -12.60 -14.54 9.46
CA ILE A 302 -12.54 -15.67 8.53
C ILE A 302 -11.10 -15.87 8.07
N SER A 303 -10.42 -14.82 7.60
CA SER A 303 -9.03 -14.92 7.11
C SER A 303 -8.08 -15.49 8.17
N CYS A 304 -8.21 -15.05 9.42
CA CYS A 304 -7.41 -15.55 10.54
C CYS A 304 -7.72 -17.02 10.85
N ILE A 305 -9.00 -17.40 10.89
CA ILE A 305 -9.40 -18.77 11.21
C ILE A 305 -8.97 -19.73 10.09
N GLU A 306 -9.12 -19.34 8.83
CA GLU A 306 -8.65 -20.11 7.68
C GLU A 306 -7.14 -20.31 7.72
N GLU A 307 -6.38 -19.28 8.10
CA GLU A 307 -4.93 -19.37 8.27
C GLU A 307 -4.55 -20.32 9.42
N LEU A 308 -5.25 -20.25 10.55
CA LEU A 308 -5.04 -21.18 11.67
C LEU A 308 -5.41 -22.63 11.31
N MET A 309 -6.44 -22.84 10.48
CA MET A 309 -6.78 -24.15 9.94
C MET A 309 -5.74 -24.65 8.93
N ARG A 310 -5.22 -23.76 8.08
CA ARG A 310 -4.14 -24.06 7.12
C ARG A 310 -2.88 -24.51 7.85
N CYS A 311 -2.55 -23.84 8.96
CA CYS A 311 -1.45 -24.19 9.85
C CYS A 311 -1.73 -25.40 10.76
N GLN A 312 -2.90 -26.04 10.64
CA GLN A 312 -3.32 -27.20 11.45
C GLN A 312 -3.39 -26.92 12.97
N ILE A 313 -3.46 -25.64 13.39
CA ILE A 313 -3.69 -25.26 14.78
C ILE A 313 -5.16 -25.51 15.16
N ILE A 314 -6.07 -25.15 14.26
CA ILE A 314 -7.49 -25.51 14.37
C ILE A 314 -7.72 -26.80 13.55
N TYR A 315 -8.10 -27.88 14.24
CA TYR A 315 -8.37 -29.18 13.64
C TYR A 315 -9.64 -29.83 14.25
N PRO A 316 -10.50 -30.48 13.46
CA PRO A 316 -10.43 -30.63 12.00
C PRO A 316 -10.88 -29.35 11.28
N ARG A 317 -10.42 -29.18 10.02
CA ARG A 317 -10.81 -28.05 9.17
C ARG A 317 -12.34 -27.99 9.06
N GLN A 318 -12.90 -26.83 9.35
CA GLN A 318 -14.34 -26.58 9.25
C GLN A 318 -14.63 -25.74 8.00
N GLN A 319 -15.83 -25.90 7.44
CA GLN A 319 -16.31 -25.01 6.40
C GLN A 319 -16.87 -23.74 7.04
N LEU A 320 -16.35 -22.59 6.62
CA LEU A 320 -16.94 -21.28 6.91
C LEU A 320 -17.62 -20.75 5.65
N LEU A 321 -18.70 -20.00 5.86
CA LEU A 321 -19.51 -19.36 4.82
C LEU A 321 -19.24 -17.86 4.84
N THR A 322 -19.19 -17.23 3.67
CA THR A 322 -19.09 -15.77 3.57
C THR A 322 -20.40 -15.11 4.03
N LEU A 323 -20.37 -13.79 4.30
CA LEU A 323 -21.61 -13.05 4.63
C LEU A 323 -22.68 -13.21 3.54
N ARG A 324 -22.26 -13.22 2.27
CA ARG A 324 -23.17 -13.43 1.14
C ARG A 324 -23.78 -14.82 1.13
N ASP A 325 -22.99 -15.85 1.43
CA ASP A 325 -23.50 -17.21 1.53
C ASP A 325 -24.55 -17.31 2.66
N LEU A 326 -24.32 -16.62 3.77
CA LEU A 326 -25.27 -16.48 4.88
C LEU A 326 -26.56 -15.74 4.46
N GLU A 327 -26.44 -14.67 3.68
CA GLU A 327 -27.59 -13.96 3.10
C GLU A 327 -28.40 -14.83 2.14
N MET A 328 -27.73 -15.60 1.29
CA MET A 328 -28.37 -16.49 0.31
C MET A 328 -29.18 -17.61 0.97
N ILE A 329 -28.72 -18.12 2.11
CA ILE A 329 -29.46 -19.11 2.90
C ILE A 329 -30.46 -18.47 3.86
N GLY A 330 -30.66 -17.14 3.82
CA GLY A 330 -31.58 -16.41 4.67
C GLY A 330 -31.23 -16.46 6.16
N TYR A 331 -29.95 -16.55 6.49
CA TYR A 331 -29.44 -16.67 7.87
C TYR A 331 -30.01 -17.87 8.65
N VAL A 332 -30.41 -18.94 7.95
CA VAL A 332 -30.93 -20.16 8.59
C VAL A 332 -29.79 -20.92 9.27
N GLU A 333 -29.98 -21.27 10.55
CA GLU A 333 -29.03 -22.07 11.32
C GLU A 333 -29.15 -23.56 10.97
N ASN A 334 -28.09 -24.10 10.37
CA ASN A 334 -27.89 -25.51 10.05
C ASN A 334 -26.46 -25.92 10.45
N ASN A 335 -26.13 -27.22 10.36
CA ASN A 335 -24.80 -27.74 10.71
C ASN A 335 -23.63 -27.05 9.98
N VAL A 336 -23.87 -26.51 8.77
CA VAL A 336 -22.85 -25.82 7.95
C VAL A 336 -22.78 -24.32 8.24
N SER A 337 -23.90 -23.67 8.57
CA SER A 337 -23.96 -22.22 8.80
C SER A 337 -23.73 -21.81 10.24
N LYS A 338 -23.91 -22.73 11.21
CA LYS A 338 -23.84 -22.43 12.65
C LYS A 338 -22.58 -21.67 13.08
N LEU A 339 -21.40 -22.12 12.67
CA LEU A 339 -20.14 -21.46 13.03
C LEU A 339 -20.00 -20.08 12.40
N SER A 340 -20.48 -19.94 11.17
CA SER A 340 -20.43 -18.67 10.43
C SER A 340 -21.44 -17.66 10.98
N LEU A 341 -22.62 -18.11 11.42
CA LEU A 341 -23.60 -17.27 12.10
C LEU A 341 -23.08 -16.79 13.46
N LEU A 342 -22.47 -17.68 14.25
CA LEU A 342 -21.82 -17.30 15.52
C LEU A 342 -20.73 -16.25 15.29
N LEU A 343 -19.92 -16.42 14.25
CA LEU A 343 -18.88 -15.46 13.90
C LEU A 343 -19.45 -14.11 13.46
N ASN A 344 -20.55 -14.12 12.71
CA ASN A 344 -21.28 -12.91 12.32
C ASN A 344 -21.84 -12.18 13.54
N ASP A 345 -22.36 -12.89 14.54
CA ASP A 345 -22.82 -12.28 15.79
C ASP A 345 -21.68 -11.68 16.61
N ILE A 346 -20.49 -12.30 16.63
CA ILE A 346 -19.30 -11.74 17.29
C ILE A 346 -18.77 -10.50 16.56
N SER A 347 -18.97 -10.40 15.25
CA SER A 347 -18.48 -9.28 14.44
C SER A 347 -19.33 -8.01 14.53
N ARG A 348 -20.54 -8.08 15.07
CA ARG A 348 -21.47 -6.95 15.27
C ARG A 348 -21.20 -6.25 16.59
#